data_AF-A0A6I9NHM2-F1
#
_entry.id   AF-A0A6I9NHM2-F1
#
_cell.length_a   1.000
_cell.length_b   1.000
_cell.length_c   1.000
_cell.angle_alpha   90.00
_cell.angle_beta   90.00
_cell.angle_gamma   90.00
#
_symmetry.space_group_name_H-M   'P 1'
#
loop_
_entity.id
_entity.type
_entity.pdbx_description
1 polymer ?
#
loop_
_entity_poly.entity_id
_entity_poly.type
_entity_poly.pdbx_seq_one_letter_code
_entity_poly.pdbx_strand_id
1 'polypeptide(L)'
;MVCHAVIIMVFNRLQLEELAKPVRLSQQLEKAVTSNYKPVANHTYNLEYDRKKKEEGKRARLDKQQVLDMLFSAFEKHQFYNIKDLVDITKQPVTYLKEILRDIGVYNVKGTHKNTWELKPEYRHYQDDEKTDE
;
A
#
# COMPACT_ATOMS: atom_id res chain seq x y z
N MET A 1 13.52 74.87 25.83
CA MET A 1 12.20 74.55 25.26
C MET A 1 12.30 73.97 23.85
N VAL A 2 12.83 74.70 22.85
CA VAL A 2 12.91 74.22 21.44
C VAL A 2 13.47 72.80 21.25
N CYS A 3 14.57 72.44 21.94
CA CYS A 3 15.20 71.12 21.79
C CYS A 3 14.26 69.96 22.22
N HIS A 4 13.39 70.19 23.22
CA HIS A 4 12.44 69.19 23.69
C HIS A 4 11.32 68.94 22.67
N ALA A 5 10.81 70.01 22.04
CA ALA A 5 9.83 69.90 20.96
C ALA A 5 10.41 69.18 19.72
N VAL A 6 11.67 69.45 19.36
CA VAL A 6 12.37 68.75 18.26
C VAL A 6 12.51 67.25 18.56
N ILE A 7 12.94 66.88 19.76
CA ILE A 7 13.05 65.47 20.17
C ILE A 7 11.69 64.77 20.10
N ILE A 8 10.62 65.40 20.60
CA ILE A 8 9.26 64.86 20.56
C ILE A 8 8.75 64.70 19.12
N MET A 9 9.00 65.67 18.23
CA MET A 9 8.60 65.57 16.82
C MET A 9 9.35 64.44 16.09
N VAL A 10 10.65 64.27 16.33
CA VAL A 10 11.43 63.16 15.75
C VAL A 10 10.93 61.82 16.26
N PHE A 11 10.66 61.68 17.57
CA PHE A 11 10.14 60.46 18.16
C PHE A 11 8.76 60.07 17.60
N ASN A 12 7.82 61.03 17.54
CA ASN A 12 6.48 60.78 16.96
C ASN A 12 6.57 60.43 15.46
N ARG A 13 7.46 61.08 14.69
CA ARG A 13 7.70 60.75 13.28
C ARG A 13 8.15 59.30 13.11
N LEU A 14 9.06 58.81 13.96
CA LEU A 14 9.56 57.44 13.91
C LEU A 14 8.47 56.42 14.28
N GLN A 15 7.69 56.67 15.33
CA GLN A 15 6.56 55.80 15.70
C GLN A 15 5.49 55.72 14.59
N LEU A 16 5.17 56.85 13.96
CA LEU A 16 4.24 56.87 12.81
C LEU A 16 4.80 56.11 11.61
N GLU A 17 6.10 56.23 11.32
CA GLU A 17 6.76 55.51 10.21
C GLU A 17 6.84 54.00 10.44
N GLU A 18 6.89 53.54 11.70
CA GLU A 18 6.81 52.13 12.07
C GLU A 18 5.37 51.59 11.98
N LEU A 19 4.41 52.29 12.57
CA LEU A 19 2.99 51.90 12.59
C LEU A 19 2.30 52.02 11.21
N ALA A 20 2.80 52.88 10.31
CA ALA A 20 2.28 53.02 8.95
C ALA A 20 2.71 51.87 8.01
N LYS A 21 3.60 50.97 8.44
CA LYS A 21 3.99 49.81 7.63
C LYS A 21 2.88 48.75 7.69
N PRO A 22 2.29 48.34 6.55
CA PRO A 22 1.23 47.35 6.56
C PRO A 22 1.77 45.97 6.96
N VAL A 23 1.09 45.28 7.88
CA VAL A 23 1.43 43.93 8.38
C VAL A 23 1.46 42.85 7.28
N ARG A 24 0.85 43.14 6.13
CA ARG A 24 0.87 42.35 4.90
C ARG A 24 1.08 43.29 3.72
N LEU A 25 2.17 43.10 2.97
CA LEU A 25 2.38 43.76 1.68
C LEU A 25 2.13 42.73 0.57
N SER A 26 1.15 43.00 -0.30
CA SER A 26 0.94 42.21 -1.52
C SER A 26 2.06 42.52 -2.52
N GLN A 27 3.00 41.59 -2.70
CA GLN A 27 3.99 41.68 -3.77
C GLN A 27 3.32 41.32 -5.10
N GLN A 28 3.48 42.17 -6.12
CA GLN A 28 3.08 41.82 -7.48
C GLN A 28 4.09 40.83 -8.05
N LEU A 29 3.61 39.74 -8.66
CA LEU A 29 4.48 38.79 -9.35
C LEU A 29 4.76 39.33 -10.76
N GLU A 30 6.04 39.50 -11.11
CA GLU A 30 6.45 40.04 -12.42
C GLU A 30 5.99 39.19 -13.61
N LYS A 31 5.78 37.89 -13.38
CA LYS A 31 5.18 36.97 -14.34
C LYS A 31 3.97 36.30 -13.72
N ALA A 32 2.89 36.19 -14.50
CA ALA A 32 1.75 35.38 -14.10
C ALA A 32 2.21 33.94 -13.84
N VAL A 33 1.96 33.43 -12.62
CA VAL A 33 2.12 32.00 -12.34
C VAL A 33 0.95 31.28 -12.98
N THR A 34 1.07 31.06 -14.29
CA THR A 34 0.22 30.13 -15.01
C THR A 34 0.65 28.73 -14.62
N SER A 35 0.23 28.29 -13.43
CA SER A 35 0.00 26.87 -13.19
C SER A 35 -1.15 26.45 -14.11
N ASN A 36 -0.82 26.19 -15.39
CA ASN A 36 -1.75 25.63 -16.35
C ASN A 36 -2.19 24.28 -15.80
N TYR A 37 -3.32 24.27 -15.09
CA TYR A 37 -3.95 23.08 -14.58
C TYR A 37 -4.36 22.24 -15.78
N LYS A 38 -3.49 21.31 -16.17
CA LYS A 38 -3.77 20.34 -17.21
C LYS A 38 -4.79 19.38 -16.59
N PRO A 39 -6.05 19.34 -17.07
CA PRO A 39 -7.03 18.42 -16.51
C PRO A 39 -6.49 16.99 -16.66
N VAL A 40 -6.58 16.22 -15.58
CA VAL A 40 -6.00 14.88 -15.54
C VAL A 40 -6.78 13.99 -16.51
N ALA A 41 -6.15 13.61 -17.62
CA ALA A 41 -6.81 12.90 -18.73
C ALA A 41 -7.38 11.54 -18.31
N ASN A 42 -6.83 10.91 -17.27
CA ASN A 42 -7.38 9.72 -16.63
C ASN A 42 -7.49 9.94 -15.12
N HIS A 43 -8.72 9.93 -14.60
CA HIS A 43 -8.96 9.93 -13.16
C HIS A 43 -8.31 8.69 -12.50
N THR A 44 -7.87 8.82 -11.25
CA THR A 44 -7.18 7.74 -10.50
C THR A 44 -7.98 6.44 -10.46
N TYR A 45 -9.31 6.54 -10.40
CA TYR A 45 -10.22 5.40 -10.48
C TYR A 45 -10.09 4.62 -11.80
N ASN A 46 -9.88 5.29 -12.93
CA ASN A 46 -9.77 4.66 -14.24
C ASN A 46 -8.48 3.84 -14.35
N LEU A 47 -7.37 4.41 -13.86
CA LEU A 47 -6.08 3.71 -13.79
C LEU A 47 -6.14 2.44 -12.92
N GLU A 48 -6.80 2.51 -11.76
CA GLU A 48 -6.96 1.34 -10.87
C GLU A 48 -7.94 0.30 -11.45
N TYR A 49 -8.97 0.74 -12.19
CA TYR A 49 -9.89 -0.16 -12.90
C TYR A 49 -9.16 -0.96 -13.99
N ASP A 50 -8.37 -0.29 -14.85
CA ASP A 50 -7.58 -0.96 -15.89
C ASP A 50 -6.53 -1.91 -15.30
N ARG A 51 -5.88 -1.52 -14.19
CA ARG A 51 -4.94 -2.38 -13.46
C ARG A 51 -5.62 -3.65 -12.94
N LYS A 52 -6.75 -3.52 -12.24
CA LYS A 52 -7.53 -4.66 -11.74
C LYS A 52 -7.99 -5.57 -12.88
N LYS A 53 -8.56 -5.01 -13.95
CA LYS A 53 -9.05 -5.77 -15.11
C LYS A 53 -7.94 -6.62 -15.75
N LYS A 54 -6.71 -6.10 -15.81
CA LYS A 54 -5.52 -6.81 -16.34
C LYS A 54 -5.00 -7.91 -15.41
N GLU A 55 -5.20 -7.78 -14.10
CA GLU A 55 -4.78 -8.76 -13.09
C GLU A 55 -5.81 -9.89 -12.90
N GLU A 56 -7.12 -9.56 -12.91
CA GLU A 56 -8.18 -10.55 -12.70
C GLU A 56 -8.37 -11.50 -13.89
N GLY A 57 -8.16 -11.01 -15.12
CA GLY A 57 -8.25 -11.83 -16.34
C GLY A 57 -7.20 -12.94 -16.46
N LYS A 58 -6.25 -13.04 -15.53
CA LYS A 58 -5.18 -14.06 -15.52
C LYS A 58 -5.39 -15.21 -14.53
N ARG A 59 -6.50 -15.23 -13.78
CA ARG A 59 -6.83 -16.34 -12.85
C ARG A 59 -7.35 -17.59 -13.58
N ALA A 60 -6.56 -18.09 -14.53
CA ALA A 60 -6.79 -19.40 -15.13
C ALA A 60 -6.54 -20.48 -14.06
N ARG A 61 -7.39 -21.52 -14.02
CA ARG A 61 -7.20 -22.64 -13.10
C ARG A 61 -5.95 -23.41 -13.52
N LEU A 62 -4.83 -23.15 -12.86
CA LEU A 62 -3.63 -23.99 -12.92
C LEU A 62 -3.95 -25.39 -12.38
N ASP A 63 -3.18 -26.37 -12.83
CA ASP A 63 -3.34 -27.78 -12.48
C ASP A 63 -3.18 -28.05 -10.97
N LYS A 64 -3.84 -29.11 -10.45
CA LYS A 64 -3.80 -29.46 -9.02
C LYS A 64 -2.35 -29.66 -8.56
N GLN A 65 -1.52 -30.31 -9.36
CA GLN A 65 -0.13 -30.62 -9.02
C GLN A 65 0.70 -29.33 -8.87
N GLN A 66 0.61 -28.42 -9.84
CA GLN A 66 1.33 -27.14 -9.78
C GLN A 66 0.89 -26.26 -8.60
N VAL A 67 -0.40 -26.29 -8.24
CA VAL A 67 -0.89 -25.55 -7.06
C VAL A 67 -0.35 -26.15 -5.76
N LEU A 68 -0.20 -27.48 -5.68
CA LEU A 68 0.41 -28.16 -4.54
C LEU A 68 1.88 -27.74 -4.37
N ASP A 69 2.69 -27.81 -5.43
CA ASP A 69 4.12 -27.45 -5.39
C ASP A 69 4.33 -26.00 -4.93
N MET A 70 3.53 -25.07 -5.47
CA MET A 70 3.55 -23.66 -5.03
C MET A 70 3.13 -23.50 -3.56
N LEU A 71 2.19 -24.32 -3.07
CA LEU A 71 1.79 -24.31 -1.67
C LEU A 71 2.91 -24.82 -0.76
N PHE A 72 3.58 -25.92 -1.12
CA PHE A 72 4.72 -26.44 -0.37
C PHE A 72 5.86 -25.42 -0.29
N SER A 73 6.23 -24.78 -1.41
CA SER A 73 7.23 -23.69 -1.43
C SER A 73 6.81 -22.43 -0.65
N ALA A 74 5.52 -22.21 -0.43
CA ALA A 74 5.03 -21.17 0.47
C ALA A 74 5.19 -21.61 1.94
N PHE A 75 4.65 -22.79 2.29
CA PHE A 75 4.67 -23.33 3.66
C PHE A 75 6.08 -23.58 4.21
N GLU A 76 7.09 -23.79 3.36
CA GLU A 76 8.50 -23.80 3.75
C GLU A 76 8.95 -22.49 4.43
N LYS A 77 8.41 -21.35 4.01
CA LYS A 77 8.77 -20.01 4.52
C LYS A 77 7.97 -19.61 5.76
N HIS A 78 6.70 -20.00 5.83
CA HIS A 78 5.84 -19.75 6.98
C HIS A 78 4.97 -20.97 7.30
N GLN A 79 5.09 -21.49 8.52
CA GLN A 79 4.31 -22.63 9.02
C GLN A 79 2.79 -22.39 9.03
N PHE A 80 2.36 -21.13 9.09
CA PHE A 80 0.96 -20.72 9.23
C PHE A 80 0.61 -19.66 8.18
N TYR A 81 -0.47 -19.87 7.42
CA TYR A 81 -0.92 -18.90 6.40
C TYR A 81 -2.41 -18.56 6.51
N ASN A 82 -2.77 -17.32 6.19
CA ASN A 82 -4.17 -16.94 5.97
C ASN A 82 -4.60 -17.38 4.57
N ILE A 83 -5.89 -17.73 4.40
CA ILE A 83 -6.46 -17.99 3.08
C ILE A 83 -6.31 -16.79 2.13
N LYS A 84 -6.24 -15.55 2.65
CA LYS A 84 -5.98 -14.35 1.84
C LYS A 84 -4.59 -14.36 1.21
N ASP A 85 -3.57 -14.77 1.96
CA ASP A 85 -2.18 -14.74 1.52
C ASP A 85 -1.91 -15.85 0.50
N LEU A 86 -2.50 -17.04 0.72
CA LEU A 86 -2.44 -18.15 -0.24
C LEU A 86 -3.12 -17.81 -1.58
N VAL A 87 -4.23 -17.06 -1.54
CA VAL A 87 -4.88 -16.51 -2.75
C VAL A 87 -3.99 -15.50 -3.44
N ASP A 88 -3.23 -14.68 -2.71
CA ASP A 88 -2.34 -13.70 -3.33
C ASP A 88 -1.05 -14.33 -3.91
N ILE A 89 -0.52 -15.37 -3.27
CA ILE A 89 0.64 -16.13 -3.77
C ILE A 89 0.27 -16.92 -5.02
N THR A 90 -0.79 -17.74 -4.95
CA THR A 90 -1.17 -18.64 -6.06
C THR A 90 -2.00 -17.97 -7.15
N LYS A 91 -2.60 -16.79 -6.86
CA LYS A 91 -3.63 -16.11 -7.69
C LYS A 91 -4.87 -16.96 -8.01
N GLN A 92 -5.06 -18.10 -7.33
CA GLN A 92 -6.16 -19.04 -7.56
C GLN A 92 -7.44 -18.68 -6.78
N PRO A 93 -8.63 -19.11 -7.24
CA PRO A 93 -9.88 -18.85 -6.53
C PRO A 93 -9.97 -19.58 -5.19
N VAL A 94 -10.52 -18.89 -4.18
CA VAL A 94 -10.68 -19.36 -2.79
C VAL A 94 -11.35 -20.74 -2.68
N THR A 95 -12.28 -21.07 -3.57
CA THR A 95 -12.98 -22.36 -3.58
C THR A 95 -12.02 -23.52 -3.85
N TYR A 96 -11.19 -23.40 -4.87
CA TYR A 96 -10.25 -24.45 -5.29
C TYR A 96 -9.12 -24.64 -4.27
N LEU A 97 -8.59 -23.54 -3.72
CA LEU A 97 -7.66 -23.59 -2.59
C LEU A 97 -8.26 -24.32 -1.38
N LYS A 98 -9.54 -24.08 -1.04
CA LYS A 98 -10.20 -24.75 0.11
C LYS A 98 -10.43 -26.24 -0.11
N GLU A 99 -10.61 -26.69 -1.35
CA GLU A 99 -10.68 -28.12 -1.69
C GLU A 99 -9.33 -28.78 -1.45
N ILE A 100 -8.25 -28.23 -2.01
CA ILE A 100 -6.87 -28.74 -1.85
C ILE A 100 -6.42 -28.67 -0.38
N LEU A 101 -6.66 -27.54 0.31
CA LEU A 101 -6.30 -27.37 1.72
C LEU A 101 -7.09 -28.29 2.67
N ARG A 102 -8.27 -28.78 2.27
CA ARG A 102 -9.02 -29.79 3.05
C ARG A 102 -8.46 -31.21 2.86
N ASP A 103 -7.74 -31.44 1.77
CA ASP A 103 -7.05 -32.70 1.45
C ASP A 103 -5.75 -32.82 2.28
N ILE A 104 -4.93 -31.76 2.32
CA ILE A 104 -3.56 -31.78 2.89
C ILE A 104 -3.38 -30.99 4.20
N GLY A 105 -4.35 -30.14 4.58
CA GLY A 105 -4.19 -29.10 5.58
C GLY A 105 -5.08 -29.24 6.81
N VAL A 106 -4.57 -28.76 7.94
CA VAL A 106 -5.31 -28.62 9.19
C VAL A 106 -5.84 -27.19 9.28
N TYR A 107 -7.16 -27.05 9.40
CA TYR A 107 -7.82 -25.76 9.58
C TYR A 107 -7.91 -25.40 11.07
N ASN A 108 -7.15 -24.40 11.51
CA ASN A 108 -7.14 -24.01 12.92
C ASN A 108 -8.30 -23.04 13.23
N VAL A 109 -9.26 -23.54 14.03
CA VAL A 109 -10.51 -22.83 14.35
C VAL A 109 -10.45 -22.08 15.69
N LYS A 110 -9.35 -22.19 16.46
CA LYS A 110 -9.28 -21.70 17.85
C LYS A 110 -8.18 -20.66 18.08
N GLY A 111 -8.47 -19.71 18.97
CA GLY A 111 -7.49 -18.72 19.46
C GLY A 111 -7.54 -17.36 18.77
N THR A 112 -6.48 -16.58 18.96
CA THR A 112 -6.30 -15.22 18.41
C THR A 112 -5.94 -15.23 16.91
N HIS A 113 -5.36 -16.34 16.42
CA HIS A 113 -5.02 -16.58 15.02
C HIS A 113 -6.14 -17.35 14.30
N LYS A 114 -7.34 -16.74 14.24
CA LYS A 114 -8.51 -17.38 13.61
C LYS A 114 -8.33 -17.51 12.11
N ASN A 115 -8.89 -18.58 11.54
CA ASN A 115 -8.95 -18.84 10.09
C ASN A 115 -7.59 -19.13 9.42
N THR A 116 -6.58 -19.50 10.20
CA THR A 116 -5.25 -19.86 9.69
C THR A 116 -5.23 -21.33 9.26
N TRP A 117 -4.57 -21.58 8.13
CA TRP A 117 -4.28 -22.93 7.63
C TRP A 117 -2.87 -23.33 8.00
N GLU A 118 -2.74 -24.55 8.51
CA GLU A 118 -1.49 -25.19 8.85
C GLU A 118 -1.33 -26.43 7.97
N LEU A 119 -0.15 -26.65 7.41
CA LEU A 119 0.12 -27.89 6.69
C LEU A 119 0.22 -29.04 7.71
N LYS A 120 -0.36 -30.21 7.40
CA LYS A 120 -0.38 -31.35 8.33
C LYS A 120 1.08 -31.77 8.65
N PRO A 121 1.44 -31.99 9.93
CA PRO A 121 2.83 -32.25 10.31
C PRO A 121 3.44 -33.52 9.69
N GLU A 122 2.60 -34.44 9.19
CA GLU A 122 2.99 -35.62 8.41
C GLU A 122 3.72 -35.25 7.09
N TYR A 123 3.48 -34.07 6.51
CA TYR A 123 4.21 -33.57 5.33
C TYR A 123 5.38 -32.65 5.68
N ARG A 124 5.76 -32.52 6.97
CA ARG A 124 6.89 -31.66 7.36
C ARG A 124 8.26 -32.29 7.06
N HIS A 125 8.34 -33.63 6.96
CA HIS A 125 9.52 -34.34 6.46
C HIS A 125 9.14 -35.65 5.77
N TYR A 126 9.03 -35.57 4.44
CA TYR A 126 9.45 -36.57 3.46
C TYR A 126 9.92 -35.78 2.22
N GLN A 127 11.15 -35.86 1.72
CA GLN A 127 12.35 -36.54 2.24
C GLN A 127 12.21 -38.06 2.43
N ASP A 128 11.45 -38.69 1.54
CA ASP A 128 11.84 -39.89 0.79
C ASP A 128 10.79 -40.11 -0.30
N ASP A 129 11.20 -39.99 -1.56
CA ASP A 129 10.73 -40.78 -2.70
C ASP A 129 11.47 -40.29 -3.97
N GLU A 130 12.58 -40.99 -4.23
CA GLU A 130 13.13 -41.31 -5.55
C GLU A 130 13.19 -40.20 -6.62
N LYS A 131 14.37 -39.58 -6.71
CA LYS A 131 14.89 -39.11 -8.00
C LYS A 131 15.61 -40.27 -8.72
N THR A 132 14.82 -41.26 -9.09
CA THR A 132 15.14 -42.45 -9.91
C THR A 132 13.85 -42.69 -10.72
N ASP A 133 13.80 -42.72 -12.05
CA ASP A 133 14.79 -43.21 -13.02
C ASP A 133 15.22 -42.19 -14.11
N GLU A 134 16.40 -42.48 -14.67
CA GLU A 134 17.12 -41.98 -15.87
C GLU A 134 18.24 -40.92 -15.69
#